data_AF-A0A6N7ZNR4-F1
#
_entry.id   AF-A0A6N7ZNR4-F1
#
_cell.length_a   1.000
_cell.length_b   1.000
_cell.length_c   1.000
_cell.angle_alpha   90.00
_cell.angle_beta   90.00
_cell.angle_gamma   90.00
#
_symmetry.space_group_name_H-M   'P 1'
#
loop_
_entity.id
_entity.type
_entity.pdbx_description
1 polymer ?
#
loop_
_entity_poly.entity_id
_entity_poly.type
_entity_poly.pdbx_seq_one_letter_code
_entity_poly.pdbx_strand_id
1 'polypeptide(L)' 'ALKYVPKALRMPEICLEAVRRDGWALQHVPEPFRTKKMCFEAVRQHGRALEYVPGNLRTKEVCLEAVRQ' A
#
# COMPACT_ATOMS: atom_id res chain seq x y z
N ALA A 1 -4.45 -1.53 -12.01
CA ALA A 1 -4.15 -2.86 -12.63
C ALA A 1 -4.33 -4.04 -11.67
N LEU A 2 -3.81 -3.98 -10.44
CA LEU A 2 -3.86 -5.11 -9.48
C LEU A 2 -5.27 -5.66 -9.19
N LYS A 3 -6.31 -4.82 -9.28
CA LYS A 3 -7.71 -5.23 -9.11
C LYS A 3 -8.17 -6.35 -10.03
N TYR A 4 -7.58 -6.46 -11.23
CA TYR A 4 -7.90 -7.49 -12.22
C TYR A 4 -7.02 -8.75 -12.09
N VAL A 5 -5.98 -8.72 -11.26
CA VAL A 5 -5.13 -9.88 -10.99
C VAL A 5 -5.86 -10.80 -10.00
N PRO A 6 -6.03 -12.11 -10.30
CA PRO A 6 -6.59 -13.08 -9.36
C PRO A 6 -5.87 -13.03 -8.02
N LYS A 7 -6.60 -13.14 -6.90
CA LYS A 7 -6.02 -13.04 -5.55
C LYS A 7 -4.87 -14.03 -5.33
N ALA A 8 -4.99 -15.24 -5.88
CA ALA A 8 -3.96 -16.28 -5.81
C ALA A 8 -2.62 -15.90 -6.47
N LEU A 9 -2.63 -14.94 -7.40
CA LEU A 9 -1.44 -14.46 -8.10
C LEU A 9 -0.92 -13.13 -7.55
N ARG A 10 -1.52 -12.57 -6.49
CA ARG A 10 -1.08 -11.32 -5.87
C ARG A 10 0.08 -11.58 -4.92
N MET A 11 1.21 -11.99 -5.47
CA MET A 11 2.45 -12.19 -4.72
C MET A 11 3.07 -10.84 -4.31
N PRO A 12 3.95 -10.82 -3.27
CA PRO A 12 4.54 -9.59 -2.76
C PRO A 12 5.21 -8.72 -3.84
N GLU A 13 5.88 -9.31 -4.82
CA GLU A 13 6.59 -8.62 -5.89
C GLU A 13 5.63 -7.89 -6.83
N ILE A 14 4.56 -8.56 -7.24
CA ILE A 14 3.51 -8.00 -8.09
C ILE A 14 2.75 -6.89 -7.34
N CYS A 15 2.49 -7.10 -6.05
CA CYS A 15 1.86 -6.11 -5.19
C CYS A 15 2.73 -4.85 -5.05
N LEU A 16 4.03 -5.01 -4.82
CA LEU A 16 4.97 -3.89 -4.69
C LEU A 16 5.04 -3.08 -5.98
N GLU A 17 5.16 -3.75 -7.12
CA GLU A 17 5.22 -3.08 -8.42
C GLU A 17 3.91 -2.33 -8.73
N ALA A 18 2.76 -2.91 -8.38
CA ALA A 18 1.48 -2.23 -8.52
C ALA A 18 1.38 -0.98 -7.63
N VAL A 19 1.81 -1.07 -6.36
CA VAL A 19 1.80 0.07 -5.42
C VAL A 19 2.75 1.17 -5.84
N ARG A 20 3.91 0.83 -6.40
CA ARG A 20 4.88 1.82 -6.92
C ARG A 20 4.33 2.63 -8.10
N ARG A 21 3.44 2.04 -8.88
CA ARG A 21 2.80 2.72 -10.04
C ARG A 21 1.56 3.51 -9.64
N ASP A 22 0.85 3.05 -8.63
CA ASP A 22 -0.40 3.65 -8.14
C ASP A 22 -0.56 3.32 -6.65
N GLY A 23 -0.41 4.32 -5.80
CA GLY A 23 -0.53 4.15 -4.35
C GLY A 23 -1.88 3.58 -3.89
N TRP A 24 -2.96 3.80 -4.66
CA TRP A 24 -4.27 3.21 -4.35
C TRP A 24 -4.32 1.71 -4.56
N ALA A 25 -3.35 1.12 -5.26
CA ALA A 25 -3.26 -0.33 -5.42
C ALA A 25 -3.13 -1.07 -4.07
N LEU A 26 -2.69 -0.39 -3.00
CA LEU A 26 -2.60 -0.95 -1.65
C LEU A 26 -3.93 -1.56 -1.17
N GLN A 27 -5.07 -0.97 -1.56
CA GLN A 27 -6.41 -1.49 -1.21
C GLN A 27 -6.67 -2.90 -1.76
N HIS A 28 -5.93 -3.31 -2.79
CA HIS A 28 -6.05 -4.62 -3.42
C HIS A 28 -4.94 -5.60 -3.00
N VAL A 29 -3.94 -5.14 -2.24
CA VAL A 29 -2.90 -6.01 -1.68
C VAL A 29 -3.49 -6.83 -0.53
N PRO A 30 -3.36 -8.16 -0.55
CA PRO A 30 -3.74 -9.00 0.60
C PRO A 30 -3.02 -8.54 1.87
N GLU A 31 -3.73 -8.43 2.99
CA GLU A 31 -3.15 -7.94 4.25
C GLU A 31 -1.85 -8.65 4.66
N PRO A 32 -1.72 -10.00 4.55
CA PRO A 32 -0.48 -10.68 4.90
C PRO A 32 0.75 -10.25 4.08
N PHE A 33 0.55 -9.63 2.91
CA PHE A 33 1.62 -9.17 2.04
C PHE A 33 1.87 -7.65 2.14
N ARG A 34 1.09 -6.93 2.94
CA ARG A 34 1.33 -5.50 3.17
C ARG A 34 2.56 -5.35 4.06
N THR A 35 3.60 -4.74 3.50
CA THR A 35 4.82 -4.42 4.23
C THR A 35 4.86 -2.93 4.58
N LYS A 36 5.66 -2.56 5.58
CA LYS A 36 5.90 -1.13 5.92
C LYS A 36 6.33 -0.33 4.69
N LYS A 37 7.19 -0.91 3.84
CA LYS A 37 7.66 -0.30 2.60
C LYS A 37 6.52 -0.05 1.61
N MET A 38 5.67 -1.03 1.33
CA MET A 38 4.49 -0.83 0.46
C MET A 38 3.56 0.24 1.02
N CYS A 39 3.29 0.21 2.33
CA CYS A 39 2.42 1.18 2.97
C CYS A 39 2.97 2.61 2.85
N PHE A 40 4.28 2.78 3.08
CA PHE A 40 4.93 4.07 2.93
C PHE A 40 4.90 4.58 1.48
N GLU A 41 5.22 3.73 0.50
CA GLU A 41 5.17 4.11 -0.93
C GLU A 41 3.75 4.49 -1.38
N ALA A 42 2.73 3.77 -0.89
CA ALA A 42 1.34 4.07 -1.18
C ALA A 42 0.92 5.42 -0.61
N VAL A 43 1.22 5.63 0.68
CA VAL A 43 0.90 6.87 1.38
C VAL A 43 1.63 8.05 0.79
N ARG A 44 2.92 7.91 0.45
CA ARG A 44 3.73 8.97 -0.17
C ARG A 44 3.14 9.50 -1.48
N GLN A 45 2.51 8.62 -2.27
CA GLN A 45 1.85 9.02 -3.52
C GLN A 45 0.45 9.59 -3.28
N HIS A 46 -0.28 9.00 -2.34
CA HIS A 46 -1.65 9.40 -2.00
C HIS A 46 -1.84 9.31 -0.48
N GLY A 47 -1.85 10.44 0.22
CA GLY A 47 -1.95 10.47 1.68
C GLY A 47 -3.17 9.71 2.24
N ARG A 48 -4.29 9.72 1.49
CA ARG A 48 -5.51 8.96 1.82
C ARG A 48 -5.36 7.43 1.76
N ALA A 49 -4.32 6.91 1.11
CA ALA A 49 -4.02 5.48 1.13
C ALA A 49 -3.72 4.95 2.55
N LEU A 50 -3.51 5.85 3.53
CA LEU A 50 -3.40 5.53 4.96
C LEU A 50 -4.60 4.71 5.47
N GLU A 51 -5.79 4.91 4.89
CA GLU A 51 -7.00 4.12 5.22
C GLU A 51 -6.75 2.61 5.06
N TYR A 52 -5.93 2.22 4.09
CA TYR A 52 -5.60 0.83 3.78
C TYR A 52 -4.33 0.32 4.46
N VAL A 53 -3.66 1.13 5.29
CA VAL A 53 -2.49 0.68 6.05
C VAL A 53 -2.95 -0.10 7.29
N PRO A 54 -2.50 -1.35 7.50
CA PRO A 54 -2.80 -2.11 8.72
C PRO A 54 -2.40 -1.34 9.98
N GLY A 55 -3.17 -1.48 11.05
CA GLY A 55 -2.96 -0.70 12.29
C GLY A 55 -1.54 -0.84 12.87
N ASN A 56 -0.97 -2.03 12.82
CA ASN A 56 0.41 -2.31 13.27
C ASN A 56 1.50 -1.69 12.38
N LEU A 57 1.15 -1.21 11.18
CA LEU A 57 2.06 -0.54 10.24
C LEU A 57 1.86 0.98 10.16
N ARG A 58 0.86 1.54 10.88
CA ARG A 58 0.62 2.99 10.99
C ARG A 58 1.62 3.63 11.96
N THR A 59 2.90 3.64 11.57
CA THR A 59 3.94 4.31 12.35
C THR A 59 3.79 5.83 12.26
N LYS A 60 4.40 6.56 13.21
CA LYS A 60 4.50 8.02 13.16
C LYS A 60 4.98 8.53 11.80
N GLU A 61 5.99 7.87 11.23
CA GLU A 61 6.55 8.21 9.91
C GLU A 61 5.49 8.10 8.80
N VAL A 62 4.74 6.99 8.74
CA VAL A 62 3.70 6.77 7.72
C VAL A 62 2.57 7.78 7.89
N CYS A 63 2.12 8.03 9.12
CA CYS A 63 1.05 9.01 9.39
C CYS A 63 1.47 10.45 9.05
N LEU A 64 2.71 10.83 9.35
CA LEU A 64 3.23 12.15 8.98
C LEU A 64 3.36 12.31 7.47
N GLU A 65 3.76 11.26 6.75
CA GLU A 65 3.82 11.28 5.29
C GLU A 65 2.44 11.48 4.65
N ALA A 66 1.38 10.95 5.28
CA ALA A 66 0.02 11.08 4.80
C ALA A 66 -0.51 12.52 4.80
N VAL A 67 -0.03 13.36 5.72
CA VAL A 67 -0.51 14.74 5.91
C VAL A 67 0.39 15.82 5.29
N ARG A 68 1.51 15.41 4.69
CA ARG A 68 2.50 16.33 4.08
C ARG A 68 2.20 16.69 2.63
N GLN A 69 1.22 16.04 2.02
CA GLN A 69 0.82 16.22 0.62
C GLN A 69 -0.21 17.34 0.45
#